data_AF-A0AAD6PE20-F1
#
_entry.id   AF-A0AAD6PE20-F1
#
_cell.length_a   1.000
_cell.length_b   1.000
_cell.length_c   1.000
_cell.angle_alpha   90.00
_cell.angle_beta   90.00
_cell.angle_gamma   90.00
#
_symmetry.space_group_name_H-M   'P 1'
#
loop_
_entity.id
_entity.type
_entity.pdbx_description
1 polymer ?
#
loop_
_entity_poly.entity_id
_entity_poly.type
_entity_poly.pdbx_seq_one_letter_code
_entity_poly.pdbx_strand_id
1 'polypeptide(L)'
;MYLPTVLLASSEIRLLSKWMCSVTARAVIFVPAGGVGIYNPGFWGMNIEQGKVYKVVLFVRSLGSINVSVSLTSSDGSKMLATANILDSDVSNWTKVEVLLEATGTNPNSRLQLTTSRKGVIWFDQVSAMPVDTYKGHGFRNELIEMLDDIKPQFIRFPGGCFIEGEWLRNAFRWKESIGPWEERPGHFGDVWMYWTDDGLGYFEFLQLAEDLGSRPIWVFNNGISHQDQVDTTAVLPFVQEALDGLEFARGDSNSKWGSVRAAMGHPEPFDLKYVAVGK
;
A
#
# COMPACT_ATOMS: atom_id res chain seq x y z
N MET A 1 3.26 -6.42 6.42
CA MET A 1 3.16 -5.06 5.88
C MET A 1 1.88 -4.41 6.40
N TYR A 2 1.91 -3.16 6.84
CA TYR A 2 0.69 -2.35 6.88
C TYR A 2 0.47 -1.91 5.43
N LEU A 3 -0.30 -2.69 4.68
CA LEU A 3 -0.61 -2.33 3.29
C LEU A 3 -1.48 -1.05 3.34
N PRO A 4 -1.14 0.03 2.61
CA PRO A 4 -2.01 1.18 2.47
C PRO A 4 -3.38 0.69 2.02
N THR A 5 -4.39 0.89 2.87
CA THR A 5 -5.73 0.48 2.48
C THR A 5 -6.34 1.56 1.62
N VAL A 6 -6.16 1.44 0.30
CA VAL A 6 -6.75 2.33 -0.69
C VAL A 6 -8.28 2.19 -0.60
N LEU A 7 -8.92 3.19 0.01
CA LEU A 7 -10.36 3.41 -0.08
C LEU A 7 -10.65 4.06 -1.43
N LEU A 8 -10.88 3.26 -2.47
CA LEU A 8 -11.40 3.76 -3.75
C LEU A 8 -12.86 4.18 -3.56
N ALA A 9 -13.11 5.48 -3.40
CA ALA A 9 -14.45 6.06 -3.41
C ALA A 9 -14.69 6.81 -4.73
N SER A 10 -15.13 6.09 -5.79
CA SER A 10 -15.63 6.72 -7.01
C SER A 10 -17.06 7.24 -6.80
N SER A 11 -17.27 8.53 -7.06
CA SER A 11 -18.54 9.27 -7.25
C SER A 11 -19.76 8.76 -6.48
N GLU A 12 -20.11 9.50 -5.41
CA GLU A 12 -21.16 9.24 -4.40
C GLU A 12 -20.70 8.31 -3.26
N ILE A 13 -20.53 8.86 -2.05
CA ILE A 13 -20.57 8.06 -0.82
C ILE A 13 -22.01 7.55 -0.68
N ARG A 14 -22.33 6.44 -1.37
CA ARG A 14 -23.41 5.55 -1.00
C ARG A 14 -22.80 4.45 -0.16
N LEU A 15 -23.15 4.43 1.13
CA LEU A 15 -22.91 3.29 2.00
C LEU A 15 -23.71 2.10 1.46
N LEU A 16 -23.09 1.30 0.58
CA LEU A 16 -23.63 0.02 0.14
C LEU A 16 -23.25 -1.03 1.19
N SER A 17 -24.12 -1.20 2.18
CA SER A 17 -24.15 -2.45 2.94
C SER A 17 -24.47 -3.58 1.97
N LYS A 18 -23.57 -4.57 1.88
CA LYS A 18 -23.79 -5.83 1.15
C LYS A 18 -25.13 -6.42 1.60
N TRP A 19 -25.90 -6.93 0.65
CA TRP A 19 -27.28 -7.44 0.71
C TRP A 19 -28.39 -6.40 0.44
N MET A 20 -28.80 -6.33 -0.83
CA MET A 20 -30.17 -6.19 -1.36
C MET A 20 -30.25 -5.31 -2.63
N CYS A 21 -31.17 -5.72 -3.51
CA CYS A 21 -31.54 -5.15 -4.79
C CYS A 21 -31.66 -3.61 -4.83
N SER A 22 -31.48 -3.08 -6.04
CA SER A 22 -31.75 -1.71 -6.45
C SER A 22 -33.06 -1.15 -5.87
N VAL A 23 -32.96 -0.31 -4.85
CA VAL A 23 -34.02 0.59 -4.39
C VAL A 23 -33.37 1.93 -4.08
N THR A 24 -33.78 2.98 -4.79
CA THR A 24 -33.45 4.37 -4.45
C THR A 24 -34.23 4.78 -3.20
N ALA A 25 -33.65 4.53 -2.02
CA ALA A 25 -34.17 5.04 -0.76
C ALA A 25 -33.45 6.34 -0.38
N ARG A 26 -34.19 7.45 -0.25
CA ARG A 26 -33.71 8.65 0.46
C ARG A 26 -33.84 8.40 1.96
N ALA A 27 -32.75 7.99 2.60
CA ALA A 27 -32.67 7.95 4.06
C ALA A 27 -32.22 9.32 4.58
N VAL A 28 -33.03 9.93 5.46
CA VAL A 28 -32.57 11.03 6.32
C VAL A 28 -31.73 10.37 7.41
N ILE A 29 -30.41 10.38 7.24
CA ILE A 29 -29.49 9.89 8.28
C ILE A 29 -29.48 10.95 9.39
N PHE A 30 -30.06 10.62 10.55
CA PHE A 30 -29.80 11.38 11.76
C PHE A 30 -28.30 11.28 12.06
N VAL A 31 -27.60 12.42 12.06
CA VAL A 31 -26.17 12.48 12.37
C VAL A 31 -26.01 12.16 13.86
N PRO A 32 -25.40 11.03 14.24
CA PRO A 32 -25.11 10.73 15.63
C PRO A 32 -24.23 11.83 16.23
N ALA A 33 -24.19 11.96 17.55
CA ALA A 33 -23.32 12.94 18.22
C ALA A 33 -21.83 12.84 17.80
N GLY A 34 -21.38 11.67 17.35
CA GLY A 34 -20.04 11.41 16.81
C GLY A 34 -19.85 11.65 15.30
N GLY A 35 -20.84 12.18 14.60
CA GLY A 35 -20.80 12.41 13.14
C GLY A 35 -21.13 11.17 12.30
N VAL A 36 -21.08 11.34 10.97
CA VAL A 36 -21.21 10.26 9.98
C VAL A 36 -19.88 10.05 9.27
N GLY A 37 -19.60 8.84 8.77
CA GLY A 37 -18.33 8.58 8.11
C GLY A 37 -18.14 7.16 7.62
N ILE A 38 -16.87 6.86 7.33
CA ILE A 38 -16.39 5.56 6.85
C ILE A 38 -15.32 5.04 7.80
N TYR A 39 -15.10 3.73 7.80
CA TYR A 39 -14.03 3.11 8.55
C TYR A 39 -13.34 2.02 7.74
N ASN A 40 -12.11 1.72 8.14
CA ASN A 40 -11.31 0.66 7.60
C ASN A 40 -10.88 -0.29 8.73
N PRO A 41 -11.30 -1.56 8.73
CA PRO A 41 -10.95 -2.51 9.78
C PRO A 41 -9.50 -3.01 9.68
N GLY A 42 -8.77 -2.65 8.63
CA GLY A 42 -7.46 -3.22 8.31
C GLY A 42 -7.55 -4.71 7.93
N PHE A 43 -6.41 -5.39 7.97
CA PHE A 43 -6.32 -6.82 7.69
C PHE A 43 -6.68 -7.62 8.94
N TRP A 44 -7.99 -7.87 9.10
CA TRP A 44 -8.57 -8.54 10.28
C TRP A 44 -8.30 -7.83 11.62
N GLY A 45 -8.23 -6.50 11.58
CA GLY A 45 -7.94 -5.65 12.73
C GLY A 45 -6.60 -4.92 12.59
N MET A 46 -6.51 -3.76 13.22
CA MET A 46 -5.27 -2.99 13.36
C MET A 46 -4.75 -3.12 14.79
N ASN A 47 -3.49 -3.54 14.95
CA ASN A 47 -2.81 -3.50 16.23
C ASN A 47 -2.36 -2.08 16.54
N ILE A 48 -3.00 -1.45 17.54
CA ILE A 48 -2.68 -0.11 18.03
C ILE A 48 -2.10 -0.23 19.43
N GLU A 49 -0.98 0.43 19.68
CA GLU A 49 -0.23 0.35 20.94
C GLU A 49 -0.10 1.73 21.56
N GLN A 50 -0.38 1.81 22.86
CA GLN A 50 -0.28 3.05 23.63
C GLN A 50 1.11 3.67 23.52
N GLY A 51 1.16 4.99 23.34
CA GLY A 51 2.38 5.79 23.20
C GLY A 51 3.01 5.74 21.81
N LYS A 52 2.58 4.83 20.92
CA LYS A 52 3.04 4.85 19.52
C LYS A 52 2.33 5.93 18.73
N VAL A 53 3.06 6.48 17.75
CA VAL A 53 2.55 7.48 16.82
C VAL A 53 2.29 6.81 15.48
N TYR A 54 1.09 7.04 14.95
CA TYR A 54 0.66 6.55 13.65
C TYR A 54 0.51 7.72 12.69
N LYS A 55 1.19 7.65 11.56
CA LYS A 55 1.05 8.60 10.46
C LYS A 55 -0.08 8.15 9.55
N VAL A 56 -1.10 9.00 9.42
CA VAL A 56 -2.16 8.85 8.45
C VAL A 56 -1.95 9.83 7.31
N VAL A 57 -1.84 9.32 6.09
CA VAL A 57 -1.73 10.11 4.86
C VAL A 57 -2.97 9.83 4.01
N LEU A 58 -3.55 10.87 3.43
CA LEU A 58 -4.65 10.72 2.47
C LEU A 58 -4.66 11.88 1.48
N PHE A 59 -5.30 11.67 0.34
CA PHE A 59 -5.69 12.73 -0.56
C PHE A 59 -7.16 13.07 -0.31
N VAL A 60 -7.46 14.35 -0.18
CA VAL A 60 -8.82 14.83 0.08
C VAL A 60 -9.21 15.88 -0.95
N ARG A 61 -10.49 15.88 -1.31
CA ARG A 61 -11.12 16.92 -2.12
C ARG A 61 -12.53 17.20 -1.61
N SER A 62 -12.97 18.45 -1.67
CA SER A 62 -14.35 18.84 -1.38
C SER A 62 -14.74 20.12 -2.12
N LEU A 63 -16.04 20.35 -2.30
CA LEU A 63 -16.57 21.60 -2.88
C LEU A 63 -16.62 22.76 -1.86
N GLY A 64 -16.33 22.50 -0.59
CA GLY A 64 -16.30 23.51 0.46
C GLY A 64 -15.32 23.14 1.56
N SER A 65 -15.31 23.94 2.63
CA SER A 65 -14.43 23.67 3.78
C SER A 65 -14.76 22.33 4.44
N ILE A 66 -13.73 21.58 4.79
CA ILE A 66 -13.86 20.30 5.48
C ILE A 66 -13.56 20.45 6.97
N ASN A 67 -14.21 19.58 7.75
CA ASN A 67 -13.83 19.26 9.12
C ASN A 67 -13.96 17.74 9.26
N VAL A 68 -12.86 17.03 9.13
CA VAL A 68 -12.81 15.56 9.16
C VAL A 68 -12.04 15.12 10.39
N SER A 69 -12.68 14.35 11.26
CA SER A 69 -12.02 13.67 12.36
C SER A 69 -11.39 12.39 11.81
N VAL A 70 -10.07 12.27 11.93
CA VAL A 70 -9.29 11.07 11.66
C VAL A 70 -9.00 10.39 12.98
N SER A 71 -9.39 9.12 13.13
CA SER A 71 -9.31 8.44 14.41
C SER A 71 -8.95 6.97 14.30
N LEU A 72 -8.27 6.48 15.34
CA LEU A 72 -8.10 5.06 15.62
C LEU A 72 -9.05 4.68 16.75
N THR A 73 -9.87 3.66 16.52
CA THR A 73 -10.88 3.21 17.48
C THR A 73 -10.85 1.68 17.61
N SER A 74 -11.44 1.13 18.67
CA SER A 74 -11.74 -0.31 18.71
C SER A 74 -12.59 -0.74 17.50
N SER A 75 -12.57 -2.03 17.18
CA SER A 75 -13.30 -2.57 16.02
C SER A 75 -14.80 -2.23 16.00
N ASP A 76 -15.44 -2.13 17.16
CA ASP A 76 -16.84 -1.71 17.33
C ASP A 76 -17.04 -0.18 17.33
N GLY A 77 -15.95 0.60 17.43
CA GLY A 77 -15.97 2.05 17.53
C GLY A 77 -16.26 2.62 18.92
N SER A 78 -16.42 1.77 19.95
CA SER A 78 -16.80 2.21 21.29
C SER A 78 -15.67 2.89 22.06
N LYS A 79 -14.41 2.51 21.79
CA LYS A 79 -13.22 3.04 22.45
C LYS A 79 -12.38 3.84 21.46
N MET A 80 -12.22 5.13 21.74
CA MET A 80 -11.27 6.00 21.05
C MET A 80 -9.85 5.72 21.53
N LEU A 81 -8.92 5.54 20.61
CA LEU A 81 -7.49 5.29 20.90
C LEU A 81 -6.63 6.49 20.50
N ALA A 82 -6.94 7.12 19.36
CA ALA A 82 -6.29 8.35 18.92
C ALA A 82 -7.25 9.14 18.03
N THR A 83 -7.15 10.47 18.03
CA THR A 83 -7.93 11.31 17.14
C THR A 83 -7.23 12.63 16.84
N ALA A 84 -7.45 13.15 15.64
CA ALA A 84 -7.07 14.48 15.22
C ALA A 84 -8.05 14.97 14.14
N ASN A 85 -8.12 16.29 13.94
CA ASN A 85 -9.00 16.88 12.94
C ASN A 85 -8.20 17.45 11.76
N ILE A 86 -8.68 17.18 10.55
CA ILE A 86 -8.29 17.89 9.33
C ILE A 86 -9.27 19.02 9.13
N LEU A 87 -8.78 20.25 9.29
CA LEU A 87 -9.50 21.49 9.05
C LEU A 87 -8.86 22.16 7.85
N ASP A 88 -9.58 22.21 6.72
CA ASP A 88 -9.05 22.85 5.53
C ASP A 88 -10.18 23.52 4.73
N SER A 89 -9.88 24.69 4.18
CA SER A 89 -10.75 25.43 3.27
C SER A 89 -10.29 25.39 1.82
N ASP A 90 -9.05 24.97 1.54
CA ASP A 90 -8.46 24.92 0.20
C ASP A 90 -8.24 23.48 -0.29
N VAL A 91 -9.33 22.73 -0.37
CA VAL A 91 -9.37 21.34 -0.85
C VAL A 91 -10.26 21.21 -2.09
N SER A 92 -10.34 22.27 -2.89
CA SER A 92 -11.13 22.28 -4.14
C SER A 92 -10.54 21.34 -5.22
N ASN A 93 -9.22 21.18 -5.17
CA ASN A 93 -8.44 20.17 -5.89
C ASN A 93 -8.02 19.04 -4.95
N TRP A 94 -7.47 17.95 -5.50
CA TRP A 94 -6.88 16.88 -4.69
C TRP A 94 -5.68 17.41 -3.91
N THR A 95 -5.79 17.39 -2.58
CA THR A 95 -4.75 17.86 -1.67
C THR A 95 -4.29 16.70 -0.80
N LYS A 96 -2.98 16.45 -0.77
CA LYS A 96 -2.36 15.48 0.14
C LYS A 96 -2.34 16.07 1.55
N VAL A 97 -2.86 15.33 2.51
CA VAL A 97 -2.90 15.70 3.92
C VAL A 97 -2.24 14.61 4.75
N GLU A 98 -1.46 15.02 5.73
CA GLU A 98 -0.80 14.16 6.70
C GLU A 98 -1.25 14.53 8.11
N VAL A 99 -1.51 13.51 8.92
CA VAL A 99 -1.92 13.65 10.32
C VAL A 99 -1.16 12.63 11.16
N LEU A 100 -0.60 13.08 12.28
CA LEU A 100 -0.01 12.21 13.28
C LEU A 100 -1.01 11.93 14.40
N LEU A 101 -1.18 10.65 14.73
CA LEU A 101 -2.07 10.16 15.76
C LEU A 101 -1.26 9.45 16.84
N GLU A 102 -1.13 10.08 18.00
CA GLU A 102 -0.53 9.45 19.18
C GLU A 102 -1.59 8.60 19.90
N ALA A 103 -1.32 7.31 20.07
CA ALA A 103 -2.26 6.39 20.69
C ALA A 103 -2.26 6.52 22.21
N THR A 104 -3.44 6.76 22.77
CA THR A 104 -3.68 6.88 24.22
C THR A 104 -3.98 5.53 24.89
N GLY A 105 -4.10 4.45 24.11
CA GLY A 105 -4.34 3.11 24.63
C GLY A 105 -4.01 2.02 23.63
N THR A 106 -3.81 0.81 24.15
CA THR A 106 -3.53 -0.39 23.35
C THR A 106 -4.83 -1.14 23.02
N ASN A 107 -4.94 -1.60 21.78
CA ASN A 107 -5.96 -2.55 21.34
C ASN A 107 -5.49 -3.31 20.08
N PRO A 108 -5.41 -4.66 20.14
CA PRO A 108 -4.97 -5.48 19.00
C PRO A 108 -6.01 -5.57 17.87
N ASN A 109 -7.26 -5.17 18.14
CA ASN A 109 -8.36 -5.22 17.18
C ASN A 109 -9.01 -3.83 17.05
N SER A 110 -8.38 -2.99 16.25
CA SER A 110 -8.79 -1.61 16.00
C SER A 110 -9.11 -1.35 14.53
N ARG A 111 -9.63 -0.15 14.25
CA ARG A 111 -9.95 0.34 12.90
C ARG A 111 -9.55 1.81 12.75
N LEU A 112 -9.23 2.22 11.52
CA LEU A 112 -9.14 3.62 11.14
C LEU A 112 -10.55 4.14 10.80
N GLN A 113 -10.89 5.35 11.25
CA GLN A 113 -12.19 5.95 10.99
C GLN A 113 -12.03 7.43 10.58
N LEU A 114 -12.76 7.80 9.52
CA LEU A 114 -12.88 9.16 9.02
C LEU A 114 -14.33 9.61 9.19
N THR A 115 -14.60 10.61 10.03
CA THR A 115 -15.95 11.14 10.25
C THR A 115 -16.05 12.64 10.06
N THR A 116 -17.25 13.12 9.80
CA THR A 116 -17.57 14.54 9.81
C THR A 116 -18.95 14.77 10.42
N SER A 117 -19.11 15.91 11.09
CA SER A 117 -20.42 16.44 11.51
C SER A 117 -20.95 17.50 10.54
N ARG A 118 -20.15 17.88 9.53
CA ARG A 118 -20.54 18.88 8.54
C ARG A 118 -21.28 18.21 7.38
N LYS A 119 -22.36 18.85 6.95
CA LYS A 119 -23.04 18.47 5.70
C LYS A 119 -22.16 18.86 4.52
N GLY A 120 -21.87 17.91 3.65
CA GLY A 120 -21.07 18.14 2.44
C GLY A 120 -20.78 16.86 1.69
N VAL A 121 -20.06 17.00 0.57
CA VAL A 121 -19.46 15.88 -0.16
C VAL A 121 -17.96 16.00 -0.02
N ILE A 122 -17.33 14.94 0.48
CA ILE A 122 -15.89 14.85 0.66
C ILE A 122 -15.44 13.60 -0.08
N TRP A 123 -14.45 13.74 -0.95
CA TRP A 123 -13.78 12.63 -1.61
C TRP A 123 -12.47 12.35 -0.90
N PHE A 124 -12.18 11.07 -0.70
CA PHE A 124 -10.92 10.58 -0.17
C PHE A 124 -10.30 9.64 -1.20
N ASP A 125 -8.98 9.68 -1.30
CA ASP A 125 -8.20 8.77 -2.13
C ASP A 125 -6.87 8.46 -1.44
N GLN A 126 -6.21 7.37 -1.84
CA GLN A 126 -4.87 6.98 -1.38
C GLN A 126 -4.71 7.13 0.14
N VAL A 127 -5.55 6.42 0.91
CA VAL A 127 -5.52 6.46 2.38
C VAL A 127 -4.51 5.44 2.90
N SER A 128 -3.53 5.92 3.67
CA SER A 128 -2.51 5.10 4.32
C SER A 128 -2.46 5.41 5.82
N ALA A 129 -2.29 4.39 6.65
CA ALA A 129 -2.08 4.53 8.08
C ALA A 129 -0.95 3.57 8.50
N MET A 130 0.18 4.14 8.91
CA MET A 130 1.37 3.37 9.28
C MET A 130 1.92 3.85 10.62
N PRO A 131 2.47 2.96 11.47
CA PRO A 131 3.30 3.40 12.59
C PRO A 131 4.49 4.23 12.06
N VAL A 132 4.93 5.24 12.82
CA VAL A 132 6.13 6.02 12.48
C VAL A 132 7.40 5.20 12.72
N ASP A 133 7.39 4.38 13.77
CA ASP A 133 8.47 3.47 14.16
C ASP A 133 8.40 2.16 13.33
N THR A 134 8.87 2.21 12.09
CA THR A 134 9.00 1.02 11.24
C THR A 134 10.42 0.46 11.26
N TYR A 135 10.59 -0.79 10.84
CA TYR A 135 11.89 -1.48 10.91
C TYR A 135 12.92 -0.71 10.10
N LYS A 136 13.95 -0.20 10.78
CA LYS A 136 14.98 0.69 10.23
C LYS A 136 14.43 1.95 9.53
N GLY A 137 13.16 2.30 9.73
CA GLY A 137 12.50 3.40 9.03
C GLY A 137 12.06 3.09 7.60
N HIS A 138 12.13 1.82 7.16
CA HIS A 138 11.86 1.42 5.77
C HIS A 138 10.43 0.88 5.53
N GLY A 139 9.50 1.14 6.45
CA GLY A 139 8.08 0.81 6.24
C GLY A 139 7.66 -0.60 6.66
N PHE A 140 8.58 -1.46 7.10
CA PHE A 140 8.24 -2.80 7.56
C PHE A 140 7.78 -2.83 9.03
N ARG A 141 6.97 -3.85 9.36
CA ARG A 141 6.52 -4.09 10.74
C ARG A 141 7.66 -4.71 11.54
N ASN A 142 8.12 -4.01 12.59
CA ASN A 142 9.26 -4.41 13.43
C ASN A 142 9.22 -5.89 13.80
N GLU A 143 8.18 -6.31 14.52
CA GLU A 143 8.06 -7.67 15.04
C GLU A 143 8.22 -8.76 13.97
N LEU A 144 7.70 -8.55 12.76
CA LEU A 144 7.78 -9.54 11.69
C LEU A 144 9.19 -9.61 11.10
N ILE A 145 9.86 -8.47 10.93
CA ILE A 145 11.20 -8.45 10.36
C ILE A 145 12.24 -8.87 11.40
N GLU A 146 12.06 -8.54 12.68
CA GLU A 146 12.89 -9.04 13.78
C GLU A 146 12.84 -10.58 13.83
N MET A 147 11.66 -11.19 13.73
CA MET A 147 11.53 -12.66 13.65
C MET A 147 12.23 -13.24 12.41
N LEU A 148 12.23 -12.53 11.28
CA LEU A 148 12.96 -12.95 10.08
C LEU A 148 14.48 -12.79 10.27
N ASP A 149 14.94 -11.74 10.92
CA ASP A 149 16.36 -11.49 11.19
C ASP A 149 16.94 -12.56 12.14
N ASP A 150 16.17 -12.96 13.15
CA ASP A 150 16.55 -13.98 14.14
C ASP A 150 16.87 -15.34 13.52
N ILE A 151 16.22 -15.71 12.41
CA ILE A 151 16.50 -16.96 11.69
C ILE A 151 17.69 -16.85 10.72
N LYS A 152 18.30 -15.67 10.60
CA LYS A 152 19.52 -15.38 9.82
C LYS A 152 19.45 -15.90 8.37
N PRO A 153 18.44 -15.46 7.60
CA PRO A 153 18.25 -15.94 6.24
C PRO A 153 19.49 -15.62 5.41
N GLN A 154 19.91 -16.58 4.59
CA GLN A 154 21.07 -16.38 3.71
C GLN A 154 20.67 -15.74 2.38
N PHE A 155 19.40 -15.88 2.00
CA PHE A 155 18.84 -15.32 0.79
C PHE A 155 17.33 -15.11 0.94
N ILE A 156 16.79 -14.23 0.09
CA ILE A 156 15.35 -13.99 -0.07
C ILE A 156 15.03 -14.12 -1.55
N ARG A 157 14.12 -15.04 -1.89
CA ARG A 157 13.59 -15.20 -3.24
C ARG A 157 12.28 -14.43 -3.38
N PHE A 158 12.19 -13.48 -4.32
CA PHE A 158 11.04 -12.58 -4.43
C PHE A 158 10.81 -12.09 -5.87
N PRO A 159 9.62 -11.54 -6.20
CA PRO A 159 8.35 -11.67 -5.48
C PRO A 159 7.63 -12.97 -5.86
N GLY A 160 8.38 -13.93 -6.45
CA GLY A 160 7.92 -15.00 -7.32
C GLY A 160 6.98 -16.08 -6.78
N GLY A 161 7.19 -17.29 -7.31
CA GLY A 161 6.11 -18.26 -7.42
C GLY A 161 5.11 -17.81 -8.50
N CYS A 162 3.87 -18.23 -8.37
CA CYS A 162 2.80 -17.88 -9.31
C CYS A 162 2.49 -16.37 -9.35
N PHE A 163 2.93 -15.58 -8.36
CA PHE A 163 2.62 -14.14 -8.27
C PHE A 163 3.20 -13.35 -9.44
N ILE A 164 4.40 -13.71 -9.91
CA ILE A 164 5.00 -13.07 -11.10
C ILE A 164 4.33 -13.50 -12.40
N GLU A 165 3.65 -14.65 -12.43
CA GLU A 165 3.02 -15.24 -13.61
C GLU A 165 1.58 -14.76 -13.80
N GLY A 166 0.80 -14.77 -12.71
CA GLY A 166 -0.66 -14.63 -12.77
C GLY A 166 -1.35 -15.87 -13.34
N GLU A 167 -2.67 -15.95 -13.18
CA GLU A 167 -3.49 -16.84 -14.01
C GLU A 167 -3.46 -16.40 -15.47
N TRP A 168 -3.44 -15.08 -15.70
CA TRP A 168 -3.36 -14.46 -17.01
C TRP A 168 -2.26 -13.39 -17.02
N LEU A 169 -1.52 -13.25 -18.14
CA LEU A 169 -0.44 -12.27 -18.26
C LEU A 169 -0.87 -10.81 -18.00
N ARG A 170 -2.15 -10.49 -18.24
CA ARG A 170 -2.73 -9.16 -17.93
C ARG A 170 -2.70 -8.82 -16.43
N ASN A 171 -2.59 -9.81 -15.58
CA ASN A 171 -2.57 -9.70 -14.12
C ASN A 171 -1.21 -10.09 -13.52
N ALA A 172 -0.21 -10.35 -14.37
CA ALA A 172 1.15 -10.64 -13.92
C ALA A 172 1.79 -9.41 -13.27
N PHE A 173 2.55 -9.61 -12.19
CA PHE A 173 3.31 -8.54 -11.53
C PHE A 173 4.27 -7.82 -12.49
N ARG A 174 4.23 -6.47 -12.48
CA ARG A 174 5.09 -5.60 -13.30
C ARG A 174 5.98 -4.75 -12.40
N TRP A 175 7.27 -5.10 -12.32
CA TRP A 175 8.19 -4.48 -11.36
C TRP A 175 8.30 -2.96 -11.51
N LYS A 176 8.24 -2.42 -12.75
CA LYS A 176 8.28 -0.98 -13.02
C LYS A 176 7.09 -0.22 -12.45
N GLU A 177 5.94 -0.89 -12.32
CA GLU A 177 4.72 -0.32 -11.74
C GLU A 177 4.75 -0.38 -10.19
N SER A 178 5.77 -1.03 -9.62
CA SER A 178 5.96 -1.17 -8.17
C SER A 178 7.06 -0.27 -7.59
N ILE A 179 7.58 0.69 -8.37
CA ILE A 179 8.60 1.64 -7.93
C ILE A 179 8.09 3.08 -8.04
N GLY A 180 8.80 4.02 -7.41
CA GLY A 180 8.36 5.41 -7.31
C GLY A 180 7.35 5.65 -6.17
N PRO A 181 6.69 6.82 -6.16
CA PRO A 181 5.71 7.19 -5.13
C PRO A 181 4.59 6.16 -5.02
N TRP A 182 4.27 5.73 -3.80
CA TRP A 182 3.29 4.66 -3.58
C TRP A 182 1.89 5.06 -4.03
N GLU A 183 1.54 6.34 -3.94
CA GLU A 183 0.24 6.87 -4.37
C GLU A 183 0.03 6.82 -5.90
N GLU A 184 1.11 6.62 -6.67
CA GLU A 184 1.08 6.51 -8.14
C GLU A 184 1.15 5.05 -8.62
N ARG A 185 1.34 4.08 -7.72
CA ARG A 185 1.41 2.66 -8.07
C ARG A 185 -0.01 2.16 -8.36
N PRO A 186 -0.27 1.58 -9.54
CA PRO A 186 -1.62 1.13 -9.92
C PRO A 186 -2.07 -0.11 -9.14
N GLY A 187 -1.12 -0.87 -8.59
CA GLY A 187 -1.36 -2.22 -8.08
C GLY A 187 -1.84 -3.16 -9.20
N HIS A 188 -2.22 -4.38 -8.81
CA HIS A 188 -2.88 -5.30 -9.73
C HIS A 188 -3.77 -6.30 -8.99
N PHE A 189 -4.64 -6.98 -9.74
CA PHE A 189 -5.44 -8.07 -9.20
C PHE A 189 -4.62 -9.36 -9.23
N GLY A 190 -4.21 -9.86 -8.06
CA GLY A 190 -3.54 -11.14 -7.89
C GLY A 190 -4.52 -12.29 -8.07
N ASP A 191 -4.84 -12.62 -9.32
CA ASP A 191 -5.86 -13.60 -9.71
C ASP A 191 -5.55 -15.04 -9.28
N VAL A 192 -4.30 -15.40 -9.04
CA VAL A 192 -3.91 -16.69 -8.45
C VAL A 192 -4.43 -16.85 -7.02
N TRP A 193 -4.44 -15.75 -6.24
CA TRP A 193 -4.83 -15.75 -4.83
C TRP A 193 -6.14 -14.99 -4.56
N MET A 194 -6.78 -14.48 -5.62
CA MET A 194 -8.08 -13.82 -5.61
C MET A 194 -8.15 -12.58 -4.69
N TYR A 195 -7.10 -11.77 -4.65
CA TYR A 195 -7.09 -10.48 -3.95
C TYR A 195 -6.33 -9.39 -4.72
N TRP A 196 -6.66 -8.14 -4.46
CA TRP A 196 -5.94 -6.98 -4.99
C TRP A 196 -4.68 -6.69 -4.17
N THR A 197 -3.59 -6.41 -4.86
CA THR A 197 -2.35 -5.87 -4.28
C THR A 197 -2.19 -4.41 -4.73
N ASP A 198 -1.70 -3.59 -3.83
CA ASP A 198 -1.33 -2.19 -4.10
C ASP A 198 0.09 -2.06 -4.67
N ASP A 199 0.85 -3.15 -4.67
CA ASP A 199 2.28 -3.20 -5.01
C ASP A 199 3.14 -2.21 -4.22
N GLY A 200 2.72 -1.91 -2.98
CA GLY A 200 3.50 -1.19 -1.98
C GLY A 200 4.70 -1.98 -1.49
N LEU A 201 4.62 -3.33 -1.48
CA LEU A 201 5.77 -4.22 -1.37
C LEU A 201 6.33 -4.51 -2.77
N GLY A 202 7.01 -3.52 -3.34
CA GLY A 202 7.52 -3.56 -4.69
C GLY A 202 8.95 -4.07 -4.80
N TYR A 203 9.50 -3.91 -6.00
CA TYR A 203 10.86 -4.35 -6.33
C TYR A 203 11.92 -3.71 -5.44
N PHE A 204 11.81 -2.40 -5.20
CA PHE A 204 12.73 -1.66 -4.34
C PHE A 204 12.64 -2.14 -2.88
N GLU A 205 11.43 -2.28 -2.35
CA GLU A 205 11.25 -2.66 -0.95
C GLU A 205 11.79 -4.07 -0.66
N PHE A 206 11.68 -5.03 -1.59
CA PHE A 206 12.31 -6.34 -1.40
C PHE A 206 13.85 -6.31 -1.45
N LEU A 207 14.44 -5.48 -2.31
CA LEU A 207 15.90 -5.29 -2.35
C LEU A 207 16.39 -4.66 -1.04
N GLN A 208 15.68 -3.62 -0.56
CA GLN A 208 15.94 -2.99 0.74
C GLN A 208 15.82 -3.99 1.89
N LEU A 209 14.79 -4.84 1.88
CA LEU A 209 14.59 -5.86 2.91
C LEU A 209 15.74 -6.88 2.94
N ALA A 210 16.25 -7.28 1.77
CA ALA A 210 17.39 -8.19 1.71
C ALA A 210 18.65 -7.56 2.32
N GLU A 211 18.93 -6.29 2.01
CA GLU A 211 20.04 -5.54 2.61
C GLU A 211 19.87 -5.38 4.12
N ASP A 212 18.65 -5.04 4.55
CA ASP A 212 18.28 -4.89 5.95
C ASP A 212 18.52 -6.16 6.77
N LEU A 213 18.25 -7.33 6.20
CA LEU A 213 18.43 -8.64 6.82
C LEU A 213 19.85 -9.23 6.61
N GLY A 214 20.76 -8.51 5.95
CA GLY A 214 22.07 -9.05 5.55
C GLY A 214 21.97 -10.28 4.64
N SER A 215 20.84 -10.43 3.95
CA SER A 215 20.50 -11.54 3.06
C SER A 215 20.85 -11.23 1.61
N ARG A 216 21.04 -12.27 0.79
CA ARG A 216 21.21 -12.11 -0.67
C ARG A 216 19.86 -12.09 -1.39
N PRO A 217 19.51 -11.06 -2.18
CA PRO A 217 18.31 -11.08 -2.99
C PRO A 217 18.45 -12.07 -4.17
N ILE A 218 17.40 -12.85 -4.42
CA ILE A 218 17.19 -13.65 -5.64
C ILE A 218 15.93 -13.12 -6.32
N TRP A 219 16.12 -12.27 -7.32
CA TRP A 219 15.00 -11.66 -8.02
C TRP A 219 14.42 -12.62 -9.07
N VAL A 220 13.11 -12.79 -9.02
CA VAL A 220 12.32 -13.59 -9.96
C VAL A 220 11.53 -12.65 -10.86
N PHE A 221 11.61 -12.82 -12.17
CA PHE A 221 10.86 -12.01 -13.13
C PHE A 221 10.09 -12.86 -14.14
N ASN A 222 8.97 -12.32 -14.62
CA ASN A 222 8.13 -12.97 -15.61
C ASN A 222 8.88 -13.12 -16.95
N ASN A 223 8.81 -14.30 -17.55
CA ASN A 223 9.50 -14.67 -18.79
C ASN A 223 8.56 -14.72 -20.02
N GLY A 224 7.38 -14.11 -19.94
CA GLY A 224 6.35 -14.13 -20.98
C GLY A 224 5.31 -15.24 -20.81
N ILE A 225 5.20 -15.84 -19.63
CA ILE A 225 4.30 -16.96 -19.34
C ILE A 225 3.41 -16.62 -18.13
N SER A 226 2.14 -17.03 -18.18
CA SER A 226 1.20 -17.15 -17.07
C SER A 226 0.70 -18.60 -16.97
N HIS A 227 -0.21 -18.90 -16.04
CA HIS A 227 -0.81 -20.23 -15.99
C HIS A 227 -1.67 -20.58 -17.20
N GLN A 228 -2.31 -19.60 -17.86
CA GLN A 228 -3.29 -19.83 -18.93
C GLN A 228 -2.90 -19.27 -20.29
N ASP A 229 -1.91 -18.38 -20.35
CA ASP A 229 -1.40 -17.82 -21.60
C ASP A 229 0.12 -17.61 -21.60
N GLN A 230 0.67 -17.47 -22.80
CA GLN A 230 2.07 -17.14 -23.01
C GLN A 230 2.21 -16.27 -24.24
N VAL A 231 3.23 -15.43 -24.27
CA VAL A 231 3.58 -14.68 -25.47
C VAL A 231 4.21 -15.60 -26.52
N ASP A 232 4.02 -15.27 -27.79
CA ASP A 232 4.79 -15.91 -28.86
C ASP A 232 6.28 -15.62 -28.64
N THR A 233 7.13 -16.63 -28.79
CA THR A 233 8.60 -16.50 -28.66
C THR A 233 9.18 -15.41 -29.57
N THR A 234 8.57 -15.12 -30.72
CA THR A 234 8.95 -14.04 -31.63
C THR A 234 8.71 -12.64 -31.04
N ALA A 235 7.86 -12.54 -30.01
CA ALA A 235 7.50 -11.32 -29.30
C ALA A 235 8.07 -11.28 -27.86
N VAL A 236 9.11 -12.08 -27.55
CA VAL A 236 9.69 -12.16 -26.18
C VAL A 236 10.55 -10.94 -25.80
N LEU A 237 11.03 -10.18 -26.79
CA LEU A 237 12.00 -9.09 -26.57
C LEU A 237 11.59 -8.05 -25.50
N PRO A 238 10.31 -7.63 -25.38
CA PRO A 238 9.89 -6.75 -24.29
C PRO A 238 10.19 -7.32 -22.90
N PHE A 239 10.00 -8.63 -22.68
CA PHE A 239 10.29 -9.27 -21.38
C PHE A 239 11.79 -9.36 -21.11
N VAL A 240 12.61 -9.55 -22.15
CA VAL A 240 14.06 -9.45 -22.02
C VAL A 240 14.46 -8.03 -21.61
N GLN A 241 13.86 -7.01 -22.20
CA GLN A 241 14.12 -5.61 -21.82
C GLN A 241 13.66 -5.31 -20.39
N GLU A 242 12.50 -5.83 -19.95
CA GLU A 242 12.06 -5.71 -18.55
C GLU A 242 13.10 -6.27 -17.57
N ALA A 243 13.71 -7.42 -17.89
CA ALA A 243 14.75 -8.03 -17.07
C ALA A 243 16.05 -7.20 -17.06
N LEU A 244 16.50 -6.73 -18.22
CA LEU A 244 17.69 -5.88 -18.33
C LEU A 244 17.51 -4.56 -17.59
N ASP A 245 16.34 -3.93 -17.72
CA ASP A 245 15.99 -2.70 -17.03
C ASP A 245 15.98 -2.88 -15.50
N GLY A 246 15.43 -4.00 -15.00
CA GLY A 246 15.42 -4.31 -13.58
C GLY A 246 16.80 -4.61 -13.01
N LEU A 247 17.67 -5.25 -13.80
CA LEU A 247 19.08 -5.45 -13.47
C LEU A 247 19.83 -4.10 -13.42
N GLU A 248 19.59 -3.22 -14.37
CA GLU A 248 20.16 -1.87 -14.38
C GLU A 248 19.63 -1.03 -13.21
N PHE A 249 18.35 -1.14 -12.86
CA PHE A 249 17.79 -0.49 -11.67
C PHE A 249 18.54 -0.93 -10.41
N ALA A 250 18.74 -2.23 -10.23
CA ALA A 250 19.37 -2.75 -9.01
C ALA A 250 20.88 -2.49 -8.96
N ARG A 251 21.58 -2.55 -10.11
CA ARG A 251 23.05 -2.62 -10.15
C ARG A 251 23.74 -1.53 -10.95
N GLY A 252 23.00 -0.79 -11.77
CA GLY A 252 23.53 0.27 -12.61
C GLY A 252 24.09 1.42 -11.78
N ASP A 253 25.04 2.14 -12.37
CA ASP A 253 25.55 3.40 -11.84
C ASP A 253 24.39 4.39 -11.60
N SER A 254 24.50 5.25 -10.59
CA SER A 254 23.45 6.23 -10.28
C SER A 254 23.18 7.23 -11.41
N ASN A 255 24.05 7.33 -12.43
CA ASN A 255 23.86 8.15 -13.61
C ASN A 255 23.27 7.38 -14.81
N SER A 256 23.05 6.07 -14.67
CA SER A 256 22.42 5.24 -15.68
C SER A 256 20.90 5.49 -15.71
N LYS A 257 20.21 5.01 -16.75
CA LYS A 257 18.77 5.27 -16.92
C LYS A 257 17.97 4.77 -15.72
N TRP A 258 18.19 3.54 -15.32
CA TRP A 258 17.45 2.94 -14.20
C TRP A 258 18.17 3.06 -12.86
N GLY A 259 19.50 3.14 -12.83
CA GLY A 259 20.24 3.42 -11.61
C GLY A 259 19.95 4.82 -11.04
N SER A 260 19.67 5.81 -11.90
CA SER A 260 19.22 7.14 -11.45
C SER A 260 17.84 7.12 -10.79
N VAL A 261 16.94 6.23 -11.22
CA VAL A 261 15.64 6.04 -10.56
C VAL A 261 15.83 5.47 -9.15
N ARG A 262 16.68 4.43 -9.00
CA ARG A 262 17.04 3.88 -7.69
C ARG A 262 17.65 4.95 -6.77
N ALA A 263 18.57 5.74 -7.30
CA ALA A 263 19.21 6.84 -6.56
C ALA A 263 18.20 7.91 -6.12
N ALA A 264 17.27 8.30 -7.00
CA ALA A 264 16.20 9.26 -6.69
C ALA A 264 15.22 8.73 -5.62
N MET A 265 15.07 7.41 -5.52
CA MET A 265 14.32 6.76 -4.44
C MET A 265 15.08 6.68 -3.10
N GLY A 266 16.28 7.28 -3.02
CA GLY A 266 17.05 7.39 -1.79
C GLY A 266 18.16 6.36 -1.61
N HIS A 267 18.41 5.50 -2.62
CA HIS A 267 19.45 4.47 -2.56
C HIS A 267 20.42 4.59 -3.75
N PRO A 268 21.46 5.45 -3.65
CA PRO A 268 22.38 5.69 -4.76
C PRO A 268 23.31 4.50 -5.04
N GLU A 269 23.60 3.68 -4.03
CA GLU A 269 24.52 2.55 -4.16
C GLU A 269 23.85 1.36 -4.87
N PRO A 270 24.60 0.54 -5.63
CA PRO A 270 24.07 -0.71 -6.18
C PRO A 270 23.67 -1.72 -5.09
N PHE A 271 22.54 -2.40 -5.26
CA PHE A 271 22.18 -3.56 -4.44
C PHE A 271 23.03 -4.79 -4.79
N ASP A 272 23.24 -5.72 -3.84
CA ASP A 272 23.98 -6.98 -4.06
C ASP A 272 23.18 -8.06 -4.81
N LEU A 273 22.56 -7.72 -5.95
CA LEU A 273 21.78 -8.63 -6.78
C LEU A 273 22.67 -9.50 -7.67
N LYS A 274 23.16 -10.62 -7.13
CA LYS A 274 24.01 -11.58 -7.87
C LYS A 274 23.24 -12.68 -8.58
N TYR A 275 22.02 -12.97 -8.13
CA TYR A 275 21.22 -14.10 -8.58
C TYR A 275 19.86 -13.64 -9.07
N VAL A 276 19.45 -14.15 -10.22
CA VAL A 276 18.11 -13.97 -10.77
C VAL A 276 17.53 -15.30 -11.22
N ALA A 277 16.21 -15.40 -11.22
CA ALA A 277 15.46 -16.55 -11.73
C ALA A 277 14.51 -16.09 -12.85
N VAL A 278 14.47 -16.87 -13.93
CA VAL A 278 13.69 -16.58 -15.13
C VAL A 278 12.42 -17.44 -15.09
N GLY A 279 11.25 -16.81 -14.87
CA GLY A 279 10.01 -17.53 -14.62
C GLY A 279 9.86 -18.01 -13.16
N LYS A 280 8.96 -18.96 -12.91
CA LYS A 280 8.56 -19.42 -11.57
C LYS A 280 9.56 -20.28 -10.80
#